data_AF-A0A962DP53-F1
#
_entry.id   AF-A0A962DP53-F1
#
_cell.length_a   1.000
_cell.length_b   1.000
_cell.length_c   1.000
_cell.angle_alpha   90.00
_cell.angle_beta   90.00
_cell.angle_gamma   90.00
#
_symmetry.space_group_name_H-M   'P 1'
#
loop_
_entity.id
_entity.type
_entity.pdbx_description
1 polymer ?
#
loop_
_entity_poly.entity_id
_entity_poly.type
_entity_poly.pdbx_seq_one_letter_code
_entity_poly.pdbx_strand_id
1 'polypeptide(L)'
;MPGPDRFSALAAEGVLGLKPYVPGKPLAELEREYGIRDSIKLASNENPLGPPPASVRAISAALGELALYPDGAAFELKNALAKRLAVDPAQITVGNGSNELLSLVAETFLTPATEAIYSQFAFLIYALSVQA
;
A
#
# COMPACT_ATOMS: atom_id res chain seq x y z
N MET A 1 2.11 23.07 -27.53
CA MET A 1 2.17 22.55 -26.15
C MET A 1 2.94 23.57 -25.33
N PRO A 2 2.40 24.11 -24.23
CA PRO A 2 3.23 24.90 -23.31
C PRO A 2 4.41 24.00 -22.88
N GLY A 3 5.62 24.56 -22.83
CA GLY A 3 6.81 23.83 -22.41
C GLY A 3 6.64 23.23 -21.00
N PRO A 4 7.49 22.25 -20.62
CA PRO A 4 7.41 21.66 -19.28
C PRO A 4 7.48 22.78 -18.25
N ASP A 5 6.59 22.73 -17.24
CA ASP A 5 6.61 23.71 -16.17
C ASP A 5 7.97 23.68 -15.44
N ARG A 6 8.29 24.75 -14.70
CA ARG A 6 9.57 24.92 -14.00
C ARG A 6 9.94 23.74 -13.10
N PHE A 7 8.97 23.03 -12.53
CA PHE A 7 9.19 21.89 -11.65
C PHE A 7 9.41 20.60 -12.41
N SER A 8 8.69 20.39 -13.53
CA SER A 8 8.93 19.24 -14.42
C SER A 8 10.37 19.17 -14.92
N ALA A 9 11.01 20.32 -15.17
CA ALA A 9 12.42 20.37 -15.60
C ALA A 9 13.44 19.96 -14.51
N LEU A 10 13.03 19.88 -13.24
CA LEU A 10 13.88 19.48 -12.10
C LEU A 10 13.65 18.02 -11.67
N ALA A 11 12.63 17.36 -12.21
CA ALA A 11 12.27 15.99 -11.84
C ALA A 11 13.29 14.99 -12.41
N ALA A 12 13.49 13.87 -11.71
CA ALA A 12 14.25 12.76 -12.25
C ALA A 12 13.58 12.22 -13.52
N GLU A 13 14.38 11.77 -14.50
CA GLU A 13 13.90 11.36 -15.82
C GLU A 13 12.80 10.29 -15.74
N GLY A 14 12.97 9.28 -14.88
CA GLY A 14 11.98 8.22 -14.67
C GLY A 14 10.61 8.71 -14.18
N VAL A 15 10.54 9.87 -13.50
CA VAL A 15 9.28 10.43 -12.98
C VAL A 15 8.41 10.99 -14.10
N LEU A 16 9.01 11.51 -15.17
CA LEU A 16 8.30 12.18 -16.27
C LEU A 16 7.39 11.23 -17.07
N GLY A 17 7.66 9.93 -17.03
CA GLY A 17 6.89 8.89 -17.71
C GLY A 17 5.80 8.23 -16.86
N LEU A 18 5.75 8.51 -15.56
CA LEU A 18 4.83 7.83 -14.64
C LEU A 18 3.37 8.21 -14.93
N LYS A 19 2.50 7.20 -14.99
CA LYS A 19 1.05 7.39 -15.09
C LYS A 19 0.43 7.37 -13.70
N PRO A 20 -0.40 8.36 -13.33
CA PRO A 20 -1.09 8.35 -12.05
C PRO A 20 -1.95 7.09 -11.90
N TYR A 21 -1.89 6.48 -10.71
CA TYR A 21 -2.86 5.46 -10.33
C TYR A 21 -4.25 6.10 -10.19
N VAL A 22 -5.25 5.47 -10.80
CA VAL A 22 -6.65 5.87 -10.66
C VAL A 22 -7.30 4.98 -9.61
N PRO A 23 -7.48 5.46 -8.36
CA PRO A 23 -8.16 4.70 -7.32
C PRO A 23 -9.64 4.50 -7.66
N GLY A 24 -10.26 3.51 -7.02
CA GLY A 24 -11.71 3.33 -7.11
C GLY A 24 -12.46 4.56 -6.59
N LYS A 25 -13.60 4.88 -7.22
CA LYS A 25 -14.45 6.02 -6.83
C LYS A 25 -14.91 5.88 -5.37
N PRO A 26 -14.72 6.89 -4.50
CA PRO A 26 -15.23 6.87 -3.14
C PRO A 26 -16.76 6.73 -3.10
N LEU A 27 -17.30 5.99 -2.11
CA LEU A 27 -18.74 5.76 -2.00
C LEU A 27 -19.53 7.08 -1.89
N ALA A 28 -19.05 8.00 -1.07
CA ALA A 28 -19.69 9.31 -0.87
C ALA A 28 -19.68 10.18 -2.14
N GLU A 29 -18.68 10.01 -3.01
CA GLU A 29 -18.65 10.69 -4.31
C GLU A 29 -19.68 10.07 -5.26
N LEU A 30 -19.71 8.73 -5.34
CA LEU A 30 -20.69 7.98 -6.13
C LEU A 30 -22.13 8.32 -5.73
N GLU A 31 -22.44 8.33 -4.44
CA GLU A 31 -23.78 8.64 -3.93
C GLU A 31 -24.22 10.06 -4.27
N ARG A 32 -23.31 11.03 -4.15
CA ARG A 32 -23.59 12.43 -4.54
C ARG A 32 -23.85 12.57 -6.03
N GLU A 33 -23.10 11.85 -6.86
CA GLU A 33 -23.25 11.88 -8.32
C GLU A 33 -24.57 11.29 -8.80
N TYR A 34 -24.99 10.15 -8.24
CA TYR A 34 -26.21 9.46 -8.66
C TYR A 34 -27.46 9.84 -7.87
N GLY A 35 -27.34 10.66 -6.82
CA GLY A 35 -28.46 11.04 -5.96
C GLY A 35 -29.05 9.87 -5.16
N ILE A 36 -28.25 8.84 -4.92
CA ILE A 36 -28.64 7.63 -4.17
C ILE A 36 -28.08 7.68 -2.74
N ARG A 37 -28.52 6.74 -1.91
CA ARG A 37 -28.06 6.55 -0.52
C ARG A 37 -27.97 5.07 -0.21
N ASP A 38 -27.27 4.76 0.88
CA ASP A 38 -27.14 3.41 1.44
C ASP A 38 -26.53 2.40 0.45
N SER A 39 -25.55 2.86 -0.34
CA SER A 39 -24.87 2.04 -1.34
C SER A 39 -24.05 0.92 -0.69
N ILE A 40 -24.11 -0.28 -1.28
CA ILE A 40 -23.35 -1.45 -0.80
C ILE A 40 -22.02 -1.54 -1.56
N LYS A 41 -20.90 -1.41 -0.84
CA LYS A 41 -19.55 -1.49 -1.43
C LYS A 41 -19.06 -2.93 -1.52
N LEU A 42 -18.82 -3.42 -2.76
CA LEU A 42 -18.31 -4.77 -3.06
C LEU A 42 -17.09 -4.76 -4.00
N ALA A 43 -16.33 -3.66 -4.04
CA ALA A 43 -15.37 -3.38 -5.11
C ALA A 43 -13.87 -3.47 -4.72
N SER A 44 -13.53 -3.76 -3.46
CA SER A 44 -12.15 -3.63 -2.97
C SER A 44 -11.66 -4.79 -2.10
N ASN A 45 -12.31 -5.96 -2.18
CA ASN A 45 -11.97 -7.15 -1.39
C ASN A 45 -11.91 -6.90 0.13
N GLU A 46 -12.64 -5.91 0.63
CA GLU A 46 -12.73 -5.60 2.05
C GLU A 46 -13.51 -6.69 2.79
N ASN A 47 -13.14 -6.97 4.03
CA ASN A 47 -13.87 -7.95 4.85
C ASN A 47 -15.19 -7.33 5.36
N PRO A 48 -16.37 -7.86 4.95
CA PRO A 48 -17.66 -7.29 5.35
C PRO A 48 -17.96 -7.46 6.85
N LEU A 49 -17.23 -8.34 7.56
CA LEU A 49 -17.39 -8.55 9.00
C LEU A 49 -16.67 -7.46 9.83
N GLY A 50 -15.87 -6.61 9.19
CA GLY A 50 -15.03 -5.64 9.88
C GLY A 50 -13.86 -6.28 10.64
N PRO A 51 -13.15 -5.49 11.46
CA PRO A 51 -12.03 -5.99 12.25
C PRO A 51 -12.50 -6.90 13.40
N PRO A 52 -11.69 -7.88 13.82
CA PRO A 52 -12.00 -8.69 14.99
C PRO A 52 -12.20 -7.83 16.26
N PRO A 53 -13.12 -8.20 17.18
CA PRO A 53 -13.35 -7.43 18.42
C PRO A 53 -12.09 -7.23 19.29
N ALA A 54 -11.16 -8.17 19.26
CA ALA A 54 -9.88 -8.06 19.96
C ALA A 54 -9.00 -6.92 19.40
N SER A 55 -8.98 -6.75 18.07
CA SER A 55 -8.25 -5.68 17.41
C SER A 55 -8.84 -4.31 17.75
N VAL A 56 -10.17 -4.19 17.77
CA VAL A 56 -10.86 -2.95 18.18
C VAL A 56 -10.46 -2.56 19.61
N ARG A 57 -10.48 -3.51 20.55
CA ARG A 57 -10.05 -3.24 21.93
C ARG A 57 -8.59 -2.82 22.03
N ALA A 58 -7.69 -3.48 21.30
CA ALA A 58 -6.26 -3.15 21.30
C ALA A 58 -6.01 -1.73 20.74
N ILE A 59 -6.69 -1.37 19.64
CA ILE A 59 -6.61 -0.02 19.07
C ILE A 59 -7.10 1.01 20.09
N SER A 60 -8.27 0.79 20.71
CA SER A 60 -8.81 1.70 21.72
C SER A 60 -7.86 1.89 22.91
N ALA A 61 -7.19 0.84 23.36
CA ALA A 61 -6.21 0.93 24.45
C ALA A 61 -4.98 1.76 24.07
N ALA A 62 -4.54 1.67 22.80
CA ALA A 62 -3.37 2.39 22.29
C ALA A 62 -3.61 3.89 22.02
N LEU A 63 -4.88 4.36 22.02
CA LEU A 63 -5.20 5.75 21.67
C LEU A 63 -4.51 6.79 22.58
N GLY A 64 -4.25 6.46 23.85
CA GLY A 64 -3.56 7.35 24.78
C GLY A 64 -2.08 7.58 24.48
N GLU A 65 -1.47 6.71 23.65
CA GLU A 65 -0.03 6.72 23.35
C GLU A 65 0.27 7.26 21.94
N LEU A 66 -0.73 7.76 21.20
CA LEU A 66 -0.59 8.21 19.81
C LEU A 66 0.44 9.33 19.58
N ALA A 67 0.82 10.07 20.63
CA ALA A 67 1.85 11.10 20.56
C ALA A 67 3.27 10.53 20.56
N LEU A 68 3.44 9.24 20.84
CA LEU A 68 4.73 8.55 20.88
C LEU A 68 5.02 7.88 19.54
N TYR A 69 6.29 7.87 19.15
CA TYR A 69 6.72 7.04 18.03
C TYR A 69 6.49 5.56 18.36
N PRO A 70 6.02 4.75 17.40
CA PRO A 70 5.95 3.30 17.59
C PRO A 70 7.36 2.70 17.65
N ASP A 71 7.43 1.44 18.08
CA ASP A 71 8.65 0.65 17.91
C ASP A 71 8.96 0.45 16.42
N GLY A 72 10.00 1.13 15.93
CA GLY A 72 10.43 1.06 14.54
C GLY A 72 10.92 -0.31 14.09
N ALA A 73 11.27 -1.22 15.02
CA ALA A 73 11.67 -2.59 14.69
C ALA A 73 10.47 -3.56 14.60
N ALA A 74 9.27 -3.11 15.01
CA ALA A 74 8.06 -3.94 15.10
C ALA A 74 8.31 -5.27 15.86
N PHE A 75 9.09 -5.22 16.95
CA PHE A 75 9.62 -6.37 17.68
C PHE A 75 8.53 -7.35 18.10
N GLU A 76 7.51 -6.86 18.80
CA GLU A 76 6.40 -7.70 19.30
C GLU A 76 5.62 -8.35 18.15
N LEU A 77 5.34 -7.59 17.08
CA LEU A 77 4.64 -8.10 15.91
C LEU A 77 5.47 -9.19 15.19
N LYS A 78 6.76 -8.95 14.98
CA LYS A 78 7.66 -9.91 14.33
C LYS A 78 7.75 -11.21 15.13
N ASN A 79 7.90 -11.14 16.44
CA ASN A 79 7.96 -12.33 17.29
C ASN A 79 6.64 -13.11 17.28
N ALA A 80 5.49 -12.42 17.34
CA ALA A 80 4.19 -13.06 17.27
C ALA A 80 3.96 -13.77 15.92
N LEU A 81 4.35 -13.13 14.81
CA LEU A 81 4.27 -13.71 13.47
C LEU A 81 5.24 -14.88 13.29
N ALA A 82 6.50 -14.74 13.73
CA ALA A 82 7.52 -15.78 13.67
C ALA A 82 7.06 -17.06 14.37
N LYS A 83 6.52 -16.93 15.59
CA LYS A 83 5.93 -18.05 16.32
C LYS A 83 4.75 -18.68 15.59
N ARG A 84 3.85 -17.86 15.02
CA ARG A 84 2.66 -18.34 14.30
C ARG A 84 3.02 -19.08 13.00
N LEU A 85 4.03 -18.59 12.29
CA LEU A 85 4.46 -19.11 10.99
C LEU A 85 5.56 -20.17 11.11
N ALA A 86 6.10 -20.41 12.32
CA ALA A 86 7.21 -21.31 12.60
C ALA A 86 8.49 -21.00 11.79
N VAL A 87 8.87 -19.71 11.78
CA VAL A 87 10.09 -19.20 11.10
C VAL A 87 10.93 -18.36 12.06
N ASP A 88 12.18 -18.08 11.70
CA ASP A 88 13.02 -17.18 12.47
C ASP A 88 12.54 -15.71 12.32
N PRO A 89 12.49 -14.89 13.38
CA PRO A 89 12.12 -13.47 13.28
C PRO A 89 12.95 -12.67 12.27
N ALA A 90 14.19 -13.06 11.98
CA ALA A 90 15.04 -12.45 10.96
C ALA A 90 14.52 -12.66 9.53
N GLN A 91 13.63 -13.64 9.31
CA GLN A 91 12.99 -13.91 8.02
C GLN A 91 11.73 -13.05 7.78
N ILE A 92 11.40 -12.14 8.70
CA ILE A 92 10.20 -11.29 8.63
C ILE A 92 10.58 -9.82 8.48
N THR A 93 10.03 -9.18 7.46
CA THR A 93 10.04 -7.72 7.28
C THR A 93 8.61 -7.20 7.37
N VAL A 94 8.43 -6.04 8.00
CA VAL A 94 7.14 -5.37 8.16
C VAL A 94 7.14 -4.11 7.30
N GLY A 95 6.03 -3.85 6.61
CA GLY A 95 5.77 -2.62 5.87
C GLY A 95 4.36 -2.12 6.15
N ASN A 96 4.08 -0.88 5.77
CA ASN A 96 2.78 -0.23 5.85
C ASN A 96 1.86 -0.70 4.72
N GLY A 97 1.54 -1.99 4.76
CA GLY A 97 0.85 -2.71 3.68
C GLY A 97 1.82 -3.40 2.72
N SER A 98 1.37 -4.49 2.11
CA SER A 98 2.22 -5.30 1.22
C SER A 98 2.66 -4.56 -0.05
N ASN A 99 1.95 -3.50 -0.45
CA ASN A 99 2.32 -2.68 -1.61
C ASN A 99 3.69 -2.01 -1.42
N GLU A 100 3.97 -1.49 -0.22
CA GLU A 100 5.28 -0.89 0.08
C GLU A 100 6.38 -1.94 -0.06
N LEU A 101 6.17 -3.14 0.48
CA LEU A 101 7.14 -4.22 0.40
C LEU A 101 7.40 -4.66 -1.05
N LEU A 102 6.37 -4.69 -1.90
CA LEU A 102 6.50 -5.00 -3.33
C LEU A 102 7.33 -3.95 -4.07
N SER A 103 7.09 -2.66 -3.79
CA SER A 103 7.91 -1.58 -4.34
C SER A 103 9.35 -1.65 -3.84
N LEU A 104 9.57 -1.88 -2.54
CA LEU A 104 10.92 -2.03 -1.98
C LEU A 104 11.69 -3.17 -2.65
N VAL A 105 11.05 -4.30 -2.93
CA VAL A 105 11.68 -5.40 -3.68
C VAL A 105 12.06 -4.96 -5.10
N ALA A 106 11.16 -4.27 -5.80
CA ALA A 106 11.44 -3.75 -7.14
C ALA A 106 12.63 -2.77 -7.12
N GLU A 107 12.60 -1.77 -6.24
CA GLU A 107 13.66 -0.75 -6.09
C GLU A 107 15.01 -1.34 -5.67
N THR A 108 15.01 -2.45 -4.92
CA THR A 108 16.25 -3.09 -4.45
C THR A 108 16.95 -3.88 -5.55
N PHE A 109 16.19 -4.52 -6.45
CA PHE A 109 16.74 -5.51 -7.38
C PHE A 109 16.66 -5.10 -8.85
N LEU A 110 15.75 -4.20 -9.23
CA LEU A 110 15.59 -3.77 -10.61
C LEU A 110 16.53 -2.62 -10.96
N THR A 111 17.10 -2.76 -12.15
CA THR A 111 17.96 -1.80 -12.84
C THR A 111 17.58 -1.78 -14.32
N PRO A 112 18.06 -0.81 -15.12
CA PRO A 112 17.87 -0.82 -16.57
C PRO A 112 18.42 -2.06 -17.30
N ALA A 113 19.27 -2.86 -16.63
CA ALA A 113 19.85 -4.09 -17.18
C ALA A 113 19.10 -5.38 -16.78
N THR A 114 18.01 -5.27 -16.02
CA THR A 114 17.23 -6.40 -15.49
C THR A 114 15.76 -6.26 -15.86
N GLU A 115 15.01 -7.35 -15.75
CA GLU A 115 13.57 -7.36 -16.04
C GLU A 115 12.76 -7.98 -14.89
N ALA A 116 11.48 -7.59 -14.83
CA ALA A 116 10.48 -8.19 -13.96
C ALA A 116 9.41 -8.90 -14.81
N ILE A 117 9.06 -10.13 -14.43
CA ILE A 117 8.03 -10.92 -15.11
C ILE A 117 6.80 -11.04 -14.20
N TYR A 118 5.65 -10.63 -14.72
CA TYR A 118 4.36 -10.77 -14.05
C TYR A 118 3.26 -11.04 -15.08
N SER A 119 2.14 -11.62 -14.63
CA SER A 119 1.00 -11.86 -15.53
C SER A 119 0.39 -10.55 -16.02
N GLN A 120 -0.05 -10.52 -17.28
CA GLN A 120 -0.76 -9.35 -17.85
C GLN A 120 -2.04 -8.99 -17.09
N PHE A 121 -2.61 -9.94 -16.33
CA PHE A 121 -3.81 -9.75 -15.50
C PHE A 121 -3.48 -9.74 -14.00
N ALA A 122 -2.21 -9.55 -13.65
CA ALA A 122 -1.79 -9.48 -12.28
C ALA A 122 -2.25 -8.17 -11.61
N PHE A 123 -1.99 -8.09 -10.30
CA PHE A 123 -2.30 -6.92 -9.52
C PHE A 123 -1.52 -5.70 -10.04
N LEU A 124 -2.22 -4.58 -10.22
CA LEU A 124 -1.69 -3.38 -10.89
C LEU A 124 -0.40 -2.83 -10.26
N ILE A 125 -0.21 -3.03 -8.94
CA ILE A 125 0.99 -2.54 -8.26
C ILE A 125 2.27 -3.07 -8.90
N TYR A 126 2.29 -4.29 -9.42
CA TYR A 126 3.48 -4.85 -10.07
C TYR A 126 3.89 -4.02 -11.28
N ALA A 127 2.92 -3.64 -12.13
CA ALA A 127 3.20 -2.81 -13.29
C ALA A 127 3.63 -1.39 -12.89
N LEU A 128 3.14 -0.86 -11.77
CA LEU A 128 3.50 0.47 -11.29
C LEU A 128 4.90 0.49 -10.64
N SER A 129 5.23 -0.53 -9.85
CA SER A 129 6.52 -0.62 -9.12
C SER A 129 7.73 -0.81 -10.04
N VAL A 130 7.54 -1.17 -11.32
CA VAL A 130 8.64 -1.44 -12.27
C VAL A 130 8.80 -0.37 -13.35
N GLN A 131 8.04 0.73 -13.28
CA GLN A 131 8.07 1.82 -14.26
C GLN A 131 9.13 2.90 -13.97
N ALA A 132 9.75 2.85 -12.78
CA ALA A 132 10.74 3.82 -12.32
C ALA A 132 12.18 3.35 -12.53
#